data_AF-A0A9W9CED9-F1
#
_entry.id   AF-A0A9W9CED9-F1
#
_cell.length_a   1.000
_cell.length_b   1.000
_cell.length_c   1.000
_cell.angle_alpha   90.00
_cell.angle_beta   90.00
_cell.angle_gamma   90.00
#
_symmetry.space_group_name_H-M   'P 1'
#
loop_
_entity.id
_entity.type
_entity.pdbx_description
1 polymer ?
#
loop_
_entity_poly.entity_id
_entity_poly.type
_entity_poly.pdbx_seq_one_letter_code
_entity_poly.pdbx_strand_id
1 'polypeptide(L)'
;MLERITQAQTANNNSDGSFLILVASLCAAVVASLRRRRGLYGAVTVDGSFDIAERLGLWDRNRLISLDWVLAMYNFSSATHHEHGIGSPLAHRLSAEAAMGVKYLLYHDFDQMTFLDQQILKRLYWLIYAGQSHEQVNALIPLDASDESLLAGISQALHSSPSRSYIPGLNALARLFLIWQASQSVPIKTMEHLQESMKQAQQALADLPPQLKWRSRPGSPLSGEERVIGGDFGTDVQTVNLKVTQLHIRANLLEQMNGLARAQNVLLTPTFISEERHRVVDELLDILYHMPNEVFDANGYSVVPKIRDIGGALLDEVRTGKNSMSGVKTSN
;
A
#
# COMPACT_ATOMS: atom_id res chain seq x y z
N MET A 1 15.69 -17.75 19.71
CA MET A 1 16.69 -16.83 19.13
C MET A 1 16.56 -15.45 19.76
N LEU A 2 15.41 -14.77 19.65
CA LEU A 2 15.12 -13.51 20.37
C LEU A 2 15.40 -13.61 21.88
N GLU A 3 14.89 -14.62 22.58
CA GLU A 3 15.18 -14.80 24.02
C GLU A 3 16.67 -15.00 24.32
N ARG A 4 17.42 -15.65 23.42
CA ARG A 4 18.88 -15.82 23.57
C ARG A 4 19.63 -14.52 23.30
N ILE A 5 19.13 -13.68 22.39
CA ILE A 5 19.67 -12.33 22.13
C ILE A 5 19.37 -11.43 23.33
N THR A 6 18.15 -11.47 23.87
CA THR A 6 17.78 -10.75 25.08
C THR A 6 18.67 -11.18 26.26
N GLN A 7 18.83 -12.48 26.49
CA GLN A 7 19.71 -13.01 27.56
C GLN A 7 21.18 -12.63 27.38
N ALA A 8 21.71 -12.72 26.14
CA ALA A 8 23.09 -12.36 25.84
C ALA A 8 23.36 -10.85 25.96
N GLN A 9 22.36 -10.01 25.67
CA GLN A 9 22.50 -8.56 25.76
C GLN A 9 22.24 -8.00 27.16
N THR A 10 21.32 -8.61 27.93
CA THR A 10 21.16 -8.31 29.37
C THR A 10 22.42 -8.63 30.17
N ALA A 11 23.23 -9.60 29.73
CA ALA A 11 24.51 -9.93 30.35
C ALA A 11 25.61 -8.89 30.07
N ASN A 12 25.44 -8.02 29.04
CA ASN A 12 26.44 -7.06 28.59
C ASN A 12 26.15 -5.60 29.01
N ASN A 13 25.13 -5.33 29.84
CA ASN A 13 24.77 -4.03 30.44
C ASN A 13 24.67 -2.79 29.51
N ASN A 14 24.73 -2.97 28.19
CA ASN A 14 24.76 -1.88 27.19
C ASN A 14 23.67 -2.05 26.12
N SER A 15 22.55 -2.73 26.42
CA SER A 15 21.49 -2.87 25.43
C SER A 15 20.58 -1.64 25.41
N ASP A 16 20.59 -0.88 24.33
CA ASP A 16 19.50 0.03 24.02
C ASP A 16 18.23 -0.81 23.75
N GLY A 17 17.32 -0.85 24.73
CA GLY A 17 16.07 -1.60 24.64
C GLY A 17 15.24 -1.21 23.41
N SER A 18 15.45 -0.02 22.86
CA SER A 18 14.79 0.49 21.65
C SER A 18 15.11 -0.36 20.42
N PHE A 19 16.37 -0.75 20.23
CA PHE A 19 16.78 -1.60 19.12
C PHE A 19 16.11 -2.98 19.19
N LEU A 20 16.10 -3.59 20.38
CA LEU A 20 15.48 -4.91 20.58
C LEU A 20 13.96 -4.86 20.39
N ILE A 21 13.30 -3.79 20.83
CA ILE A 21 11.88 -3.54 20.56
C ILE A 21 11.62 -3.45 19.05
N LEU A 22 12.45 -2.71 18.32
CA LEU A 22 12.32 -2.58 16.86
C LEU A 22 12.49 -3.95 16.17
N VAL A 23 13.49 -4.74 16.56
CA VAL A 23 13.70 -6.11 16.05
C VAL A 23 12.50 -7.00 16.34
N ALA A 24 11.98 -6.99 17.57
CA ALA A 24 10.79 -7.75 17.93
C ALA A 24 9.57 -7.34 17.10
N SER A 25 9.36 -6.05 16.88
CA SER A 25 8.28 -5.53 16.04
C SER A 25 8.39 -6.01 14.59
N LEU A 26 9.61 -6.05 14.04
CA LEU A 26 9.87 -6.50 12.68
C LEU A 26 9.59 -8.00 12.55
N CYS A 27 10.01 -8.80 13.54
CA CYS A 27 9.69 -10.23 13.59
C CYS A 27 8.17 -10.45 13.62
N ALA A 28 7.43 -9.68 14.43
CA ALA A 28 5.98 -9.75 14.48
C ALA A 28 5.35 -9.44 13.10
N ALA A 29 5.78 -8.36 12.45
CA ALA A 29 5.28 -7.97 11.14
C ALA A 29 5.55 -9.05 10.07
N VAL A 30 6.78 -9.60 10.03
CA VAL A 30 7.14 -10.66 9.07
C VAL A 30 6.30 -11.92 9.28
N VAL A 31 6.13 -12.37 10.53
CA VAL A 31 5.32 -13.56 10.85
C VAL A 31 3.86 -13.34 10.46
N ALA A 32 3.33 -12.15 10.71
CA ALA A 32 1.94 -11.82 10.43
C ALA A 32 1.65 -11.63 8.92
N SER A 33 2.58 -11.07 8.15
CA SER A 33 2.41 -10.84 6.71
C SER A 33 2.69 -12.10 5.87
N LEU A 34 3.49 -13.06 6.36
CA LEU A 34 3.83 -14.29 5.65
C LEU A 34 3.24 -15.55 6.31
N ARG A 35 1.92 -15.53 6.57
CA ARG A 35 1.21 -16.58 7.34
C ARG A 35 1.46 -18.01 6.87
N ARG A 36 1.49 -18.26 5.55
CA ARG A 36 1.72 -19.61 5.01
C ARG A 36 3.12 -20.14 5.28
N ARG A 37 4.07 -19.26 5.63
CA ARG A 37 5.44 -19.59 6.01
C ARG A 37 5.65 -19.66 7.53
N ARG A 38 4.59 -19.53 8.34
CA ARG A 38 4.68 -19.54 9.82
C ARG A 38 5.42 -20.78 10.35
N GLY A 39 5.26 -21.93 9.70
CA GLY A 39 5.98 -23.16 10.05
C GLY A 39 7.51 -23.07 9.93
N LEU A 40 8.05 -22.12 9.15
CA LEU A 40 9.50 -21.89 9.01
C LEU A 40 10.08 -21.03 10.16
N TYR A 41 9.23 -20.33 10.92
CA TYR A 41 9.66 -19.37 11.94
C TYR A 41 9.72 -19.98 13.35
N GLY A 42 9.49 -21.29 13.48
CA GLY A 42 9.55 -22.01 14.74
C GLY A 42 8.59 -21.42 15.78
N ALA A 43 9.13 -21.02 16.93
CA ALA A 43 8.34 -20.50 18.06
C ALA A 43 8.07 -18.97 18.00
N VAL A 44 8.50 -18.27 16.94
CA VAL A 44 8.28 -16.81 16.85
C VAL A 44 6.82 -16.55 16.50
N THR A 45 6.11 -15.84 17.39
CA THR A 45 4.72 -15.41 17.21
C THR A 45 4.60 -13.89 17.33
N VAL A 46 3.47 -13.34 16.87
CA VAL A 46 3.14 -11.92 17.05
C VAL A 46 3.06 -11.59 18.55
N ASP A 47 2.28 -12.36 19.30
CA ASP A 47 2.11 -12.16 20.75
C ASP A 47 3.42 -12.32 21.51
N GLY A 48 4.22 -13.34 21.21
CA GLY A 48 5.50 -13.56 21.88
C GLY A 48 6.52 -12.44 21.59
N SER A 49 6.49 -11.88 20.38
CA SER A 49 7.33 -10.72 20.04
C SER A 49 6.86 -9.46 20.77
N PHE A 50 5.54 -9.29 20.91
CA PHE A 50 4.94 -8.19 21.64
C PHE A 50 5.25 -8.26 23.15
N ASP A 51 5.10 -9.44 23.77
CA ASP A 51 5.45 -9.70 25.16
C ASP A 51 6.92 -9.35 25.48
N ILE A 52 7.83 -9.67 24.55
CA ILE A 52 9.25 -9.30 24.67
C ILE A 52 9.40 -7.78 24.67
N ALA A 53 8.74 -7.08 23.75
CA ALA A 53 8.80 -5.63 23.66
C ALA A 53 8.22 -4.95 24.93
N GLU A 54 7.13 -5.47 25.48
CA GLU A 54 6.57 -4.96 26.74
C GLU A 54 7.56 -5.10 27.91
N ARG A 55 8.23 -6.25 28.03
CA ARG A 55 9.27 -6.46 29.05
C ARG A 55 10.48 -5.55 28.87
N LEU A 56 10.76 -5.13 27.64
CA LEU A 56 11.81 -4.16 27.31
C LEU A 56 11.37 -2.69 27.47
N GLY A 57 10.15 -2.45 27.94
CA GLY A 57 9.65 -1.10 28.21
C GLY A 57 9.09 -0.40 26.97
N LEU A 58 8.39 -1.12 26.08
CA LEU A 58 7.64 -0.53 24.97
C LEU A 58 6.69 0.60 25.43
N TRP A 59 6.08 0.42 26.60
CA TRP A 59 5.11 1.32 27.21
C TRP A 59 5.67 2.24 28.29
N ASP A 60 6.99 2.37 28.41
CA ASP A 60 7.59 3.28 29.38
C ASP A 60 7.17 4.73 29.09
N ARG A 61 6.58 5.39 30.09
CA ARG A 61 6.08 6.77 29.98
C ARG A 61 7.21 7.79 29.85
N ASN A 62 8.42 7.44 30.31
CA ASN A 62 9.58 8.30 30.22
C ASN A 62 10.34 8.14 28.90
N ARG A 63 9.89 7.23 28.02
CA ARG A 63 10.49 7.01 26.72
C ARG A 63 10.24 8.22 25.82
N LEU A 64 11.32 8.75 25.27
CA LEU A 64 11.24 9.80 24.26
C LEU A 64 10.62 9.25 22.97
N ILE A 65 9.83 10.07 22.28
CA ILE A 65 9.32 9.74 20.95
C ILE A 65 10.50 9.76 19.99
N SER A 66 10.95 8.58 19.57
CA SER A 66 12.04 8.41 18.59
C SER A 66 11.53 7.69 17.35
N LEU A 67 12.22 7.84 16.22
CA LEU A 67 11.85 7.18 14.97
C LEU A 67 11.73 5.65 15.13
N ASP A 68 12.66 5.02 15.85
CA ASP A 68 12.64 3.58 16.11
C ASP A 68 11.40 3.14 16.87
N TRP A 69 10.97 3.93 17.86
CA TRP A 69 9.76 3.63 18.62
C TRP A 69 8.52 3.77 17.75
N VAL A 70 8.44 4.82 16.92
CA VAL A 70 7.32 5.03 16.00
C VAL A 70 7.24 3.91 14.95
N LEU A 71 8.38 3.47 14.42
CA LEU A 71 8.47 2.30 13.52
C LEU A 71 8.01 1.03 14.22
N ALA A 72 8.42 0.82 15.47
CA ALA A 72 7.99 -0.35 16.25
C ALA A 72 6.47 -0.35 16.47
N MET A 73 5.89 0.81 16.82
CA MET A 73 4.44 0.96 16.97
C MET A 73 3.69 0.66 15.67
N TYR A 74 4.18 1.15 14.53
CA TYR A 74 3.61 0.83 13.23
C TYR A 74 3.68 -0.66 12.89
N ASN A 75 4.85 -1.28 13.09
CA ASN A 75 5.04 -2.70 12.80
C ASN A 75 4.14 -3.59 13.67
N PHE A 76 4.06 -3.30 14.98
CA PHE A 76 3.15 -4.03 15.87
C PHE A 76 1.68 -3.76 15.55
N SER A 77 1.32 -2.52 15.16
CA SER A 77 -0.03 -2.21 14.68
C SER A 77 -0.39 -3.09 13.48
N SER A 78 0.47 -3.11 12.46
CA SER A 78 0.29 -3.94 11.27
C SER A 78 0.21 -5.43 11.63
N ALA A 79 1.13 -5.94 12.43
CA ALA A 79 1.16 -7.34 12.85
C ALA A 79 -0.11 -7.76 13.61
N THR A 80 -0.54 -6.93 14.56
CA THR A 80 -1.73 -7.16 15.38
C THR A 80 -3.00 -7.08 14.53
N HIS A 81 -3.06 -6.17 13.56
CA HIS A 81 -4.17 -6.06 12.63
C HIS A 81 -4.29 -7.31 11.75
N HIS A 82 -3.15 -7.82 11.25
CA HIS A 82 -3.13 -9.08 10.51
C HIS A 82 -3.57 -10.23 11.42
N GLU A 83 -3.05 -10.33 12.64
CA GLU A 83 -3.34 -11.46 13.53
C GLU A 83 -4.77 -11.48 14.06
N HIS A 84 -5.25 -10.34 14.54
CA HIS A 84 -6.51 -10.22 15.29
C HIS A 84 -7.64 -9.54 14.50
N GLY A 85 -7.36 -9.05 13.29
CA GLY A 85 -8.33 -8.41 12.40
C GLY A 85 -8.56 -6.91 12.65
N ILE A 86 -9.42 -6.33 11.83
CA ILE A 86 -9.65 -4.87 11.73
C ILE A 86 -10.18 -4.27 13.03
N GLY A 87 -10.97 -5.01 13.80
CA GLY A 87 -11.57 -4.51 15.05
C GLY A 87 -10.69 -4.61 16.30
N SER A 88 -9.42 -4.99 16.17
CA SER A 88 -8.54 -5.17 17.34
C SER A 88 -8.27 -3.85 18.07
N PRO A 89 -8.68 -3.70 19.34
CA PRO A 89 -8.43 -2.47 20.10
C PRO A 89 -6.93 -2.17 20.24
N LEU A 90 -6.11 -3.22 20.37
CA LEU A 90 -4.66 -3.08 20.46
C LEU A 90 -4.07 -2.55 19.14
N ALA A 91 -4.50 -3.08 17.99
CA ALA A 91 -4.05 -2.57 16.69
C ALA A 91 -4.42 -1.09 16.52
N HIS A 92 -5.63 -0.69 16.91
CA HIS A 92 -6.03 0.72 16.89
C HIS A 92 -5.17 1.61 17.78
N ARG A 93 -4.89 1.17 19.03
CA ARG A 93 -4.01 1.90 19.95
C ARG A 93 -2.62 2.09 19.34
N LEU A 94 -1.99 1.01 18.89
CA LEU A 94 -0.66 1.04 18.29
C LEU A 94 -0.62 1.93 17.03
N SER A 95 -1.67 1.87 16.21
CA SER A 95 -1.81 2.75 15.05
C SER A 95 -1.91 4.23 15.44
N ALA A 96 -2.64 4.54 16.52
CA ALA A 96 -2.79 5.91 17.01
C ALA A 96 -1.45 6.45 17.57
N GLU A 97 -0.71 5.63 18.30
CA GLU A 97 0.62 5.97 18.83
C GLU A 97 1.62 6.21 17.69
N ALA A 98 1.62 5.35 16.66
CA ALA A 98 2.45 5.54 15.47
C ALA A 98 2.09 6.84 14.72
N ALA A 99 0.80 7.10 14.51
CA ALA A 99 0.30 8.31 13.88
C ALA A 99 0.68 9.58 14.66
N MET A 100 0.51 9.57 15.98
CA MET A 100 0.93 10.65 16.88
C MET A 100 2.44 10.87 16.79
N GLY A 101 3.22 9.80 16.89
CA GLY A 101 4.68 9.88 16.86
C GLY A 101 5.22 10.43 15.54
N VAL A 102 4.64 10.04 14.40
CA VAL A 102 4.99 10.64 13.10
C VAL A 102 4.74 12.13 13.10
N LYS A 103 3.56 12.59 13.56
CA LYS A 103 3.24 14.01 13.63
C LYS A 103 4.20 14.76 14.55
N TYR A 104 4.48 14.20 15.73
CA TYR A 104 5.40 14.80 16.68
C TYR A 104 6.78 15.01 16.05
N LEU A 105 7.35 13.97 15.45
CA LEU A 105 8.66 14.05 14.80
C LEU A 105 8.65 15.03 13.62
N LEU A 106 7.59 15.05 12.82
CA LEU A 106 7.45 16.00 11.71
C LEU A 106 7.41 17.47 12.17
N TYR A 107 6.78 17.77 13.30
CA TYR A 107 6.61 19.15 13.77
C TYR A 107 7.75 19.64 14.68
N HIS A 108 8.40 18.75 15.41
CA HIS A 108 9.36 19.15 16.44
C HIS A 108 10.81 18.81 16.10
N ASP A 109 11.04 17.66 15.45
CA ASP A 109 12.40 17.10 15.32
C ASP A 109 12.87 17.01 13.86
N PHE A 110 11.98 17.17 12.88
CA PHE A 110 12.24 16.87 11.47
C PHE A 110 13.50 17.53 10.92
N ASP A 111 13.69 18.83 11.15
CA ASP A 111 14.83 19.58 10.65
C ASP A 111 16.15 19.21 11.35
N GLN A 112 16.09 18.60 12.52
CA GLN A 112 17.25 18.13 13.30
C GLN A 112 17.60 16.67 12.99
N MET A 113 16.69 15.92 12.38
CA MET A 113 16.90 14.52 12.01
C MET A 113 17.93 14.39 10.88
N THR A 114 18.62 13.25 10.83
CA THR A 114 19.51 12.94 9.72
C THR A 114 18.71 12.84 8.41
N PHE A 115 19.38 13.02 7.27
CA PHE A 115 18.72 12.86 5.98
C PHE A 115 18.05 11.48 5.82
N LEU A 116 18.73 10.42 6.26
CA LEU A 116 18.19 9.06 6.28
C LEU A 116 16.89 9.00 7.09
N ASP A 117 16.91 9.50 8.32
CA ASP A 117 15.76 9.45 9.23
C ASP A 117 14.59 10.27 8.70
N GLN A 118 14.84 11.43 8.08
CA GLN A 118 13.81 12.21 7.39
C GLN A 118 13.17 11.41 6.26
N GLN A 119 13.95 10.69 5.45
CA GLN A 119 13.38 9.87 4.38
C GLN A 119 12.60 8.68 4.92
N ILE A 120 13.06 8.02 5.99
CA ILE A 120 12.32 6.95 6.66
C ILE A 120 10.99 7.48 7.23
N LEU A 121 11.01 8.62 7.92
CA LEU A 121 9.82 9.24 8.49
C LEU A 121 8.80 9.61 7.40
N LYS A 122 9.25 10.16 6.26
CA LYS A 122 8.37 10.43 5.10
C LYS A 122 7.74 9.14 4.57
N ARG A 123 8.50 8.05 4.46
CA ARG A 123 7.97 6.75 4.01
C ARG A 123 6.92 6.23 4.99
N LEU A 124 7.21 6.30 6.29
CA LEU A 124 6.27 5.90 7.34
C LEU A 124 4.99 6.74 7.34
N TYR A 125 5.13 8.05 7.16
CA TYR A 125 4.00 8.97 6.99
C TYR A 125 3.08 8.49 5.87
N TRP A 126 3.63 8.16 4.70
CA TRP A 126 2.83 7.67 3.58
C TRP A 126 2.24 6.28 3.80
N LEU A 127 2.89 5.42 4.57
CA LEU A 127 2.30 4.12 4.94
C LEU A 127 1.11 4.26 5.90
N ILE A 128 1.10 5.29 6.77
CA ILE A 128 0.02 5.54 7.73
C ILE A 128 -1.12 6.36 7.11
N TYR A 129 -0.78 7.38 6.31
CA TYR A 129 -1.72 8.38 5.82
C TYR A 129 -2.04 8.26 4.34
N ALA A 130 -1.59 7.22 3.64
CA ALA A 130 -2.00 6.95 2.26
C ALA A 130 -3.53 7.00 2.14
N GLY A 131 -4.05 8.02 1.43
CA GLY A 131 -5.49 8.23 1.22
C GLY A 131 -6.18 9.10 2.27
N GLN A 132 -5.47 9.69 3.24
CA GLN A 132 -6.00 10.70 4.16
C GLN A 132 -5.65 12.13 3.72
N SER A 133 -6.57 13.06 3.96
CA SER A 133 -6.46 14.45 3.52
C SER A 133 -5.57 15.28 4.44
N HIS A 134 -4.44 15.78 3.93
CA HIS A 134 -3.56 16.71 4.66
C HIS A 134 -3.08 17.87 3.77
N GLU A 135 -2.76 19.02 4.38
CA GLU A 135 -2.53 20.31 3.68
C GLU A 135 -1.09 20.54 3.19
N GLN A 136 -0.13 19.62 3.44
CA GLN A 136 1.29 19.79 3.06
C GLN A 136 1.93 18.53 2.45
N VAL A 137 1.14 17.77 1.72
CA VAL A 137 1.48 16.40 1.31
C VAL A 137 2.67 16.32 0.33
N ASN A 138 2.88 17.35 -0.50
CA ASN A 138 3.93 17.34 -1.54
C ASN A 138 5.35 17.37 -0.96
N ALA A 139 5.59 18.13 0.12
CA ALA A 139 6.91 18.21 0.76
C ALA A 139 7.31 16.90 1.47
N LEU A 140 6.32 16.07 1.78
CA LEU A 140 6.47 14.80 2.47
C LEU A 140 6.60 13.60 1.52
N ILE A 141 6.60 13.81 0.20
CA ILE A 141 6.89 12.73 -0.76
C ILE A 141 8.34 12.27 -0.55
N PRO A 142 8.60 10.97 -0.30
CA PRO A 142 9.93 10.42 -0.17
C PRO A 142 10.73 10.60 -1.47
N LEU A 143 12.02 10.89 -1.33
CA LEU A 143 12.93 10.94 -2.47
C LEU A 143 13.29 9.53 -2.93
N ASP A 144 13.37 9.38 -4.26
CA ASP A 144 13.92 8.18 -4.92
C ASP A 144 15.46 8.19 -4.80
N ALA A 145 15.95 8.06 -3.56
CA ALA A 145 17.38 7.98 -3.23
C ALA A 145 17.83 6.51 -3.14
N SER A 146 19.03 6.20 -3.62
CA SER A 146 19.66 4.89 -3.42
C SER A 146 20.10 4.70 -1.97
N ASP A 147 20.36 3.47 -1.55
CA ASP A 147 20.85 3.16 -0.20
C ASP A 147 22.18 3.89 0.08
N GLU A 148 23.05 4.01 -0.93
CA GLU A 148 24.29 4.77 -0.84
C GLU A 148 24.03 6.26 -0.64
N SER A 149 23.06 6.86 -1.35
CA SER A 149 22.65 8.25 -1.18
C SER A 149 22.06 8.52 0.20
N LEU A 150 21.33 7.56 0.75
CA LEU A 150 20.74 7.66 2.08
C LEU A 150 21.82 7.62 3.17
N LEU A 151 22.85 6.79 2.99
CA LEU A 151 23.96 6.64 3.95
C LEU A 151 25.00 7.77 3.86
N ALA A 152 25.31 8.26 2.66
CA ALA A 152 26.35 9.27 2.43
C ALA A 152 25.83 10.73 2.44
N GLY A 153 24.51 10.94 2.34
CA GLY A 153 23.92 12.24 2.06
C GLY A 153 24.05 12.63 0.58
N ILE A 154 23.19 13.56 0.12
CA ILE A 154 22.97 13.89 -1.31
C ILE A 154 24.26 14.28 -2.07
N SER A 155 25.34 14.67 -1.39
CA SER A 155 26.56 15.21 -2.01
C SER A 155 27.55 14.20 -2.61
N GLN A 156 27.39 12.88 -2.45
CA GLN A 156 28.37 11.89 -2.95
C GLN A 156 27.81 10.74 -3.81
N ALA A 157 26.53 10.76 -4.15
CA ALA A 157 25.84 9.63 -4.78
C ALA A 157 26.07 9.40 -6.29
N LEU A 158 26.95 10.16 -6.94
CA LEU A 158 27.01 10.24 -8.41
C LEU A 158 27.51 8.98 -9.13
N HIS A 159 27.95 7.94 -8.42
CA HIS A 159 28.67 6.79 -9.00
C HIS A 159 28.19 5.40 -8.55
N SER A 160 27.02 5.28 -7.93
CA SER A 160 26.48 3.95 -7.57
C SER A 160 25.62 3.36 -8.70
N SER A 161 25.78 2.05 -8.94
CA SER A 161 24.92 1.24 -9.82
C SER A 161 23.45 1.39 -9.38
N PRO A 162 22.42 1.18 -10.23
CA PRO A 162 21.03 1.30 -9.79
C PRO A 162 20.71 0.22 -8.74
N SER A 163 20.90 0.56 -7.47
CA SER A 163 20.43 -0.21 -6.32
C SER A 163 18.91 -0.28 -6.40
N ARG A 164 18.36 -1.50 -6.29
CA ARG A 164 16.91 -1.75 -6.40
C ARG A 164 16.20 -0.96 -5.31
N SER A 165 15.33 -0.03 -5.70
CA SER A 165 14.57 0.79 -4.77
C SER A 165 13.08 0.45 -4.83
N TYR A 166 12.50 0.25 -3.65
CA TYR A 166 11.07 0.03 -3.44
C TYR A 166 10.28 1.33 -3.30
N ILE A 167 10.97 2.48 -3.33
CA ILE A 167 10.40 3.82 -3.13
C ILE A 167 9.57 4.30 -4.32
N PRO A 168 9.97 4.05 -5.59
CA PRO A 168 9.13 4.39 -6.73
C PRO A 168 7.74 3.74 -6.65
N GLY A 169 7.64 2.54 -6.07
CA GLY A 169 6.37 1.87 -5.84
C GLY A 169 5.52 2.58 -4.79
N LEU A 170 6.09 2.96 -3.65
CA LEU A 170 5.39 3.74 -2.63
C LEU A 170 4.93 5.10 -3.18
N ASN A 171 5.80 5.79 -3.93
CA ASN A 171 5.50 7.08 -4.53
C ASN A 171 4.37 6.99 -5.57
N ALA A 172 4.36 5.93 -6.39
CA ALA A 172 3.25 5.69 -7.32
C ALA A 172 1.94 5.38 -6.59
N LEU A 173 1.99 4.63 -5.48
CA LEU A 173 0.82 4.35 -4.67
C LEU A 173 0.27 5.62 -4.01
N ALA A 174 1.14 6.46 -3.46
CA ALA A 174 0.81 7.77 -2.92
C ALA A 174 0.10 8.66 -3.97
N ARG A 175 0.63 8.71 -5.20
CA ARG A 175 0.00 9.45 -6.31
C ARG A 175 -1.40 8.93 -6.65
N LEU A 176 -1.60 7.62 -6.69
CA LEU A 176 -2.93 7.03 -6.91
C LEU A 176 -3.92 7.48 -5.83
N PHE A 177 -3.51 7.47 -4.57
CA PHE A 177 -4.37 7.93 -3.46
C PHE A 177 -4.66 9.44 -3.53
N LEU A 178 -3.71 10.26 -3.95
CA LEU A 178 -3.93 11.69 -4.19
C LEU A 178 -4.92 11.94 -5.33
N ILE A 179 -4.82 11.21 -6.44
CA ILE A 179 -5.78 11.29 -7.55
C ILE A 179 -7.18 10.90 -7.06
N TRP A 180 -7.28 9.81 -6.30
CA TRP A 180 -8.54 9.40 -5.69
C TRP A 180 -9.10 10.50 -4.79
N GLN A 181 -8.31 11.03 -3.86
CA GLN A 181 -8.77 12.08 -2.95
C GLN A 181 -9.23 13.34 -3.71
N ALA A 182 -8.45 13.82 -4.68
CA ALA A 182 -8.79 14.98 -5.51
C ALA A 182 -10.10 14.75 -6.29
N SER A 183 -10.33 13.51 -6.75
CA SER A 183 -11.60 13.16 -7.41
C SER A 183 -12.80 13.23 -6.45
N GLN A 184 -12.57 13.01 -5.15
CA GLN A 184 -13.62 13.01 -4.12
C GLN A 184 -13.83 14.36 -3.44
N SER A 185 -12.84 15.27 -3.46
CA SER A 185 -12.91 16.55 -2.75
C SER A 185 -13.80 17.61 -3.41
N VAL A 186 -14.25 17.38 -4.64
CA VAL A 186 -15.11 18.32 -5.36
C VAL A 186 -16.56 18.17 -4.88
N PRO A 187 -17.23 19.25 -4.39
CA PRO A 187 -18.58 19.17 -3.85
C PRO A 187 -19.65 18.71 -4.85
N ILE A 188 -19.50 19.10 -6.12
CA ILE A 188 -20.41 18.73 -7.22
C ILE A 188 -19.60 17.97 -8.27
N LYS A 189 -19.90 16.69 -8.42
CA LYS A 189 -19.23 15.83 -9.40
C LYS A 189 -19.85 16.03 -10.78
N THR A 190 -19.02 16.41 -11.76
CA THR A 190 -19.41 16.48 -13.17
C THR A 190 -18.82 15.31 -13.94
N MET A 191 -19.41 14.99 -15.10
CA MET A 191 -18.88 13.95 -15.98
C MET A 191 -17.44 14.26 -16.40
N GLU A 192 -17.17 15.51 -16.79
CA GLU A 192 -15.84 15.99 -17.20
C GLU A 192 -14.79 15.80 -16.09
N HIS A 193 -15.11 16.18 -14.85
CA HIS A 193 -14.19 16.03 -13.71
C HIS A 193 -13.85 14.56 -13.44
N LEU A 194 -14.84 13.67 -13.51
CA LEU A 194 -14.61 12.24 -13.33
C LEU A 194 -13.78 11.66 -14.49
N GLN A 195 -14.00 12.12 -15.72
CA GLN A 195 -13.24 11.67 -16.90
C GLN A 195 -11.78 12.11 -16.83
N GLU A 196 -11.51 13.33 -16.36
CA GLU A 196 -10.16 13.81 -16.12
C GLU A 196 -9.48 13.01 -15.00
N SER A 197 -10.18 12.77 -13.88
CA SER A 197 -9.68 11.93 -12.78
C SER A 197 -9.36 10.50 -13.26
N MET A 198 -10.20 9.94 -14.14
CA MET A 198 -9.99 8.63 -14.77
C MET A 198 -8.70 8.61 -15.61
N LYS A 199 -8.52 9.61 -16.45
CA LYS A 199 -7.32 9.76 -17.29
C LYS A 199 -6.06 9.87 -16.44
N GLN A 200 -6.11 10.67 -15.37
CA GLN A 200 -4.99 10.78 -14.42
C GLN A 200 -4.68 9.43 -13.75
N ALA A 201 -5.72 8.70 -13.31
CA ALA A 201 -5.54 7.37 -12.72
C ALA A 201 -4.90 6.38 -13.72
N GLN A 202 -5.31 6.39 -14.99
CA GLN A 202 -4.69 5.57 -16.04
C GLN A 202 -3.21 5.91 -16.27
N GLN A 203 -2.87 7.20 -16.26
CA GLN A 203 -1.52 7.68 -16.52
C GLN A 203 -0.58 7.58 -15.31
N ALA A 204 -1.11 7.43 -14.08
CA ALA A 204 -0.35 7.45 -12.84
C ALA A 204 0.82 6.45 -12.77
N LEU A 205 0.75 5.38 -13.56
CA LEU A 205 1.73 4.29 -13.60
C LEU A 205 2.61 4.28 -14.88
N ALA A 206 2.51 5.31 -15.75
CA ALA A 206 3.25 5.35 -17.02
C ALA A 206 4.77 5.40 -16.82
N ASP A 207 5.21 6.20 -15.85
CA ASP A 207 6.62 6.50 -15.58
C ASP A 207 7.25 5.56 -14.53
N LEU A 208 6.64 4.40 -14.28
CA LEU A 208 7.22 3.41 -13.39
C LEU A 208 8.55 2.89 -13.94
N PRO A 209 9.53 2.56 -13.06
CA PRO A 209 10.74 1.91 -13.50
C PRO A 209 10.42 0.52 -14.09
N PRO A 210 11.25 -0.02 -15.02
CA PRO A 210 10.96 -1.27 -15.75
C PRO A 210 10.68 -2.49 -14.89
N GLN A 211 11.18 -2.51 -13.65
CA GLN A 211 10.96 -3.58 -12.68
C GLN A 211 9.51 -3.55 -12.16
N LEU A 212 8.91 -2.37 -11.98
CA LEU A 212 7.55 -2.21 -11.44
C LEU A 212 6.45 -2.18 -12.51
N LYS A 213 6.80 -2.07 -13.79
CA LYS A 213 5.82 -2.10 -14.89
C LYS A 213 5.16 -3.48 -14.96
N TRP A 214 3.83 -3.48 -15.08
CA TRP A 214 3.08 -4.71 -15.36
C TRP A 214 3.53 -5.31 -16.69
N ARG A 215 3.96 -6.58 -16.65
CA ARG A 215 4.38 -7.34 -17.81
C ARG A 215 3.27 -8.34 -18.12
N SER A 216 2.35 -8.00 -19.01
CA SER A 216 1.40 -9.00 -19.50
C SER A 216 2.16 -10.11 -20.24
N ARG A 217 2.04 -11.34 -19.71
CA ARG A 217 2.44 -12.67 -20.25
C ARG A 217 3.86 -13.23 -19.99
N PRO A 218 3.92 -14.53 -19.61
CA PRO A 218 4.80 -15.50 -20.24
C PRO A 218 4.30 -15.78 -21.67
N GLY A 219 4.97 -15.27 -22.71
CA GLY A 219 4.68 -15.62 -24.12
C GLY A 219 4.07 -14.52 -25.01
N SER A 220 4.19 -13.23 -24.66
CA SER A 220 4.07 -12.17 -25.66
C SER A 220 5.27 -12.23 -26.62
N PRO A 221 5.11 -12.04 -27.95
CA PRO A 221 6.23 -12.04 -28.90
C PRO A 221 7.00 -10.72 -28.79
N LEU A 222 7.60 -10.48 -27.63
CA LEU A 222 8.81 -9.67 -27.55
C LEU A 222 9.95 -10.64 -27.88
N SER A 223 10.52 -10.39 -29.05
CA SER A 223 11.80 -10.90 -29.54
C SER A 223 12.72 -11.44 -28.44
N GLY A 224 13.27 -12.62 -28.70
CA GLY A 224 13.97 -13.53 -27.79
C GLY A 224 15.23 -13.03 -27.06
N GLU A 225 15.39 -11.74 -26.78
CA GLU A 225 16.59 -11.20 -26.10
C GLU A 225 16.30 -10.20 -24.96
N GLU A 226 15.05 -9.77 -24.72
CA GLU A 226 14.70 -8.87 -23.59
C GLU A 226 13.94 -9.58 -22.45
N ARG A 227 14.36 -10.79 -22.09
CA ARG A 227 14.11 -11.24 -20.70
C ARG A 227 14.97 -10.38 -19.79
N VAL A 228 14.50 -9.19 -19.42
CA VAL A 228 15.09 -8.44 -18.30
C VAL A 228 14.87 -9.28 -17.03
N ILE A 229 15.89 -10.08 -16.73
CA ILE A 229 16.18 -10.68 -15.43
C ILE A 229 16.14 -9.53 -14.41
N GLY A 230 15.12 -9.41 -13.55
CA GLY A 230 15.16 -8.30 -12.59
C GLY A 230 13.98 -7.98 -11.69
N GLY A 231 12.82 -8.65 -11.81
CA GLY A 231 11.78 -8.56 -10.77
C GLY A 231 12.04 -9.60 -9.69
N ASP A 232 12.01 -9.19 -8.41
CA ASP A 232 11.95 -10.11 -7.28
C ASP A 232 10.55 -10.14 -6.67
N PHE A 233 10.33 -11.05 -5.73
CA PHE A 233 9.05 -11.21 -5.05
C PHE A 233 8.49 -9.88 -4.49
N GLY A 234 9.35 -9.01 -3.93
CA GLY A 234 8.93 -7.72 -3.40
C GLY A 234 8.43 -6.78 -4.50
N THR A 235 9.09 -6.80 -5.65
CA THR A 235 8.69 -6.03 -6.83
C THR A 235 7.33 -6.50 -7.36
N ASP A 236 7.11 -7.81 -7.45
CA ASP A 236 5.82 -8.37 -7.89
C ASP A 236 4.68 -7.98 -6.95
N VAL A 237 4.93 -8.04 -5.63
CA VAL A 237 4.02 -7.56 -4.58
C VAL A 237 3.66 -6.09 -4.80
N GLN A 238 4.63 -5.23 -5.07
CA GLN A 238 4.35 -3.81 -5.34
C GLN A 238 3.57 -3.60 -6.64
N THR A 239 3.97 -4.26 -7.73
CA THR A 239 3.29 -4.15 -9.02
C THR A 239 1.82 -4.54 -8.92
N VAL A 240 1.51 -5.66 -8.24
CA VAL A 240 0.11 -6.09 -8.03
C VAL A 240 -0.66 -5.08 -7.19
N ASN A 241 -0.09 -4.60 -6.08
CA ASN A 241 -0.75 -3.63 -5.22
C ASN A 241 -1.05 -2.32 -5.98
N LEU A 242 -0.10 -1.84 -6.80
CA LEU A 242 -0.28 -0.66 -7.64
C LEU A 242 -1.37 -0.85 -8.69
N LYS A 243 -1.30 -1.95 -9.45
CA LYS A 243 -2.24 -2.24 -10.52
C LYS A 243 -3.65 -2.44 -10.01
N VAL A 244 -3.84 -3.26 -8.98
CA VAL A 244 -5.17 -3.45 -8.39
C VAL A 244 -5.71 -2.16 -7.79
N THR A 245 -4.86 -1.34 -7.15
CA THR A 245 -5.30 -0.04 -6.62
C THR A 245 -5.73 0.91 -7.75
N GLN A 246 -4.97 0.98 -8.84
CA GLN A 246 -5.35 1.75 -10.03
C GLN A 246 -6.70 1.28 -10.60
N LEU A 247 -6.87 -0.04 -10.80
CA LEU A 247 -8.11 -0.63 -11.32
C LEU A 247 -9.30 -0.36 -10.40
N HIS A 248 -9.07 -0.41 -9.09
CA HIS A 248 -10.11 -0.11 -8.10
C HIS A 248 -10.58 1.35 -8.17
N ILE A 249 -9.65 2.30 -8.29
CA ILE A 249 -9.98 3.72 -8.47
C ILE A 249 -10.77 3.91 -9.76
N ARG A 250 -10.31 3.33 -10.88
CA ARG A 250 -11.01 3.38 -12.17
C ARG A 250 -12.43 2.81 -12.06
N ALA A 251 -12.60 1.64 -11.47
CA ALA A 251 -13.92 1.03 -11.26
C ALA A 251 -14.87 1.95 -10.47
N ASN A 252 -14.41 2.54 -9.37
CA ASN A 252 -15.22 3.46 -8.57
C ASN A 252 -15.61 4.73 -9.33
N LEU A 253 -14.69 5.29 -10.13
CA LEU A 253 -14.99 6.46 -10.97
C LEU A 253 -16.03 6.11 -12.04
N LEU A 254 -15.96 4.93 -12.66
CA LEU A 254 -16.97 4.46 -13.62
C LEU A 254 -18.36 4.36 -12.99
N GLU A 255 -18.45 3.83 -11.77
CA GLU A 255 -19.74 3.74 -11.08
C GLU A 255 -20.32 5.13 -10.77
N GLN A 256 -19.48 6.10 -10.42
CA GLN A 256 -19.93 7.49 -10.23
C GLN A 256 -20.40 8.12 -11.55
N MET A 257 -19.69 7.89 -12.66
CA MET A 257 -20.11 8.34 -13.99
C MET A 257 -21.45 7.72 -14.40
N ASN A 258 -21.62 6.40 -14.17
CA ASN A 258 -22.85 5.68 -14.47
C ASN A 258 -24.01 6.23 -13.65
N GLY A 259 -23.79 6.53 -12.36
CA GLY A 259 -24.76 7.19 -11.49
C GLY A 259 -25.19 8.56 -12.00
N LEU A 260 -24.23 9.39 -12.45
CA LEU A 260 -24.52 10.70 -13.05
C LEU A 260 -25.31 10.58 -14.36
N ALA A 261 -24.93 9.65 -15.24
CA ALA A 261 -25.64 9.41 -16.50
C ALA A 261 -27.11 9.02 -16.26
N ARG A 262 -27.35 8.13 -15.29
CA ARG A 262 -28.71 7.73 -14.88
C ARG A 262 -29.50 8.91 -14.30
N ALA A 263 -28.88 9.74 -13.46
CA ALA A 263 -29.50 10.94 -12.90
C ALA A 263 -29.88 11.97 -13.98
N GLN A 264 -29.18 11.99 -15.10
CA GLN A 264 -29.47 12.81 -16.27
C GLN A 264 -30.48 12.16 -17.24
N ASN A 265 -31.20 11.12 -16.81
CA ASN A 265 -32.16 10.34 -17.59
C ASN A 265 -31.56 9.64 -18.83
N VAL A 266 -30.25 9.38 -18.84
CA VAL A 266 -29.66 8.51 -19.85
C VAL A 266 -30.00 7.06 -19.47
N LEU A 267 -31.03 6.51 -20.13
CA LEU A 267 -31.59 5.17 -19.81
C LEU A 267 -30.60 4.03 -20.02
N LEU A 268 -29.65 4.20 -20.93
CA LEU A 268 -28.64 3.22 -21.29
C LEU A 268 -27.28 3.67 -20.77
N THR A 269 -26.52 2.76 -20.18
CA THR A 269 -25.13 3.04 -19.80
C THR A 269 -24.36 3.43 -21.07
N PRO A 270 -23.73 4.63 -21.10
CA PRO A 270 -22.94 5.07 -22.23
C PRO A 270 -21.90 4.02 -22.66
N THR A 271 -21.71 3.86 -23.97
CA THR A 271 -20.82 2.84 -24.55
C THR A 271 -19.42 2.91 -23.98
N PHE A 272 -18.87 4.12 -23.82
CA PHE A 272 -17.53 4.31 -23.24
C PHE A 272 -17.41 3.77 -21.80
N ILE A 273 -18.47 3.88 -20.98
CA ILE A 273 -18.45 3.35 -19.59
C ILE A 273 -18.42 1.83 -19.64
N SER A 274 -19.23 1.23 -20.51
CA SER A 274 -19.26 -0.22 -20.71
C SER A 274 -17.89 -0.73 -21.21
N GLU A 275 -17.32 -0.13 -22.24
CA GLU A 275 -16.02 -0.52 -22.79
C GLU A 275 -14.90 -0.42 -21.75
N GLU A 276 -14.85 0.69 -21.00
CA GLU A 276 -13.81 0.89 -19.98
C GLU A 276 -13.98 -0.09 -18.81
N ARG A 277 -15.21 -0.44 -18.45
CA ARG A 277 -15.49 -1.48 -17.46
C ARG A 277 -14.94 -2.84 -17.90
N HIS A 278 -15.20 -3.24 -19.15
CA HIS A 278 -14.63 -4.49 -19.70
C HIS A 278 -13.11 -4.49 -19.62
N ARG A 279 -12.44 -3.38 -19.98
CA ARG A 279 -10.99 -3.26 -19.86
C ARG A 279 -10.48 -3.44 -18.42
N VAL A 280 -11.17 -2.83 -17.44
CA VAL A 280 -10.82 -3.00 -16.02
C VAL A 280 -10.90 -4.47 -15.60
N VAL A 281 -11.91 -5.20 -16.07
CA VAL A 281 -12.08 -6.63 -15.78
C VAL A 281 -11.00 -7.46 -16.45
N ASP A 282 -10.74 -7.23 -17.73
CA ASP A 282 -9.75 -7.98 -18.49
C ASP A 282 -8.35 -7.80 -17.87
N GLU A 283 -7.98 -6.57 -17.50
CA GLU A 283 -6.73 -6.28 -16.80
C GLU A 283 -6.69 -6.96 -15.42
N LEU A 284 -7.80 -6.97 -14.67
CA LEU A 284 -7.85 -7.63 -13.36
C LEU A 284 -7.70 -9.14 -13.48
N LEU A 285 -8.36 -9.77 -14.45
CA LEU A 285 -8.25 -11.20 -14.72
C LEU A 285 -6.86 -11.58 -15.21
N ASP A 286 -6.22 -10.73 -16.03
CA ASP A 286 -4.82 -10.91 -16.45
C ASP A 286 -3.89 -10.97 -15.23
N ILE A 287 -4.10 -10.09 -14.24
CA ILE A 287 -3.34 -10.08 -12.99
C ILE A 287 -3.58 -11.36 -12.18
N LEU A 288 -4.84 -11.73 -11.98
CA LEU A 288 -5.22 -12.90 -11.17
C LEU A 288 -4.75 -14.22 -11.78
N TYR A 289 -4.70 -14.31 -13.11
CA TYR A 289 -4.29 -15.51 -13.80
C TYR A 289 -2.76 -15.71 -13.80
N HIS A 290 -1.99 -14.63 -13.89
CA HIS A 290 -0.53 -14.72 -14.08
C HIS A 290 0.29 -14.56 -12.80
N MET A 291 -0.28 -13.99 -11.73
CA MET A 291 0.48 -13.73 -10.51
C MET A 291 0.48 -14.94 -9.56
N PRO A 292 1.63 -15.30 -8.97
CA PRO A 292 1.70 -16.36 -7.98
C PRO A 292 0.82 -16.07 -6.75
N ASN A 293 0.27 -17.11 -6.14
CA ASN A 293 -0.58 -16.98 -4.95
C ASN A 293 0.13 -16.29 -3.78
N GLU A 294 1.45 -16.50 -3.67
CA GLU A 294 2.29 -15.92 -2.64
C GLU A 294 2.30 -14.38 -2.70
N VAL A 295 2.17 -13.81 -3.89
CA VAL A 295 2.11 -12.36 -4.10
C VAL A 295 0.80 -11.80 -3.54
N PHE A 296 -0.31 -12.52 -3.75
CA PHE A 296 -1.61 -12.16 -3.18
C PHE A 296 -1.66 -12.39 -1.67
N ASP A 297 -0.96 -13.40 -1.14
CA ASP A 297 -0.87 -13.64 0.29
C ASP A 297 -0.21 -12.46 1.02
N ALA A 298 0.90 -11.94 0.47
CA ALA A 298 1.62 -10.82 1.06
C ALA A 298 0.81 -9.50 1.03
N ASN A 299 -0.08 -9.34 0.06
CA ASN A 299 -0.91 -8.15 -0.12
C ASN A 299 -2.37 -8.33 0.31
N GLY A 300 -2.75 -9.49 0.85
CA GLY A 300 -4.14 -9.95 0.89
C GLY A 300 -5.10 -8.94 1.54
N TYR A 301 -4.67 -8.32 2.63
CA TYR A 301 -5.44 -7.30 3.34
C TYR A 301 -5.73 -6.04 2.51
N SER A 302 -4.78 -5.61 1.66
CA SER A 302 -4.96 -4.44 0.79
C SER A 302 -5.73 -4.82 -0.48
N VAL A 303 -5.33 -5.92 -1.13
CA VAL A 303 -5.73 -6.23 -2.51
C VAL A 303 -7.07 -6.97 -2.58
N VAL A 304 -7.35 -7.90 -1.66
CA VAL A 304 -8.58 -8.71 -1.71
C VAL A 304 -9.86 -7.86 -1.59
N PRO A 305 -9.98 -6.88 -0.68
CA PRO A 305 -11.15 -6.02 -0.63
C PRO A 305 -11.37 -5.27 -1.95
N LYS A 306 -10.30 -4.72 -2.54
CA LYS A 306 -10.37 -3.98 -3.81
C LYS A 306 -10.85 -4.86 -4.96
N ILE A 307 -10.34 -6.09 -5.06
CA ILE A 307 -10.79 -7.07 -6.06
C ILE A 307 -12.27 -7.38 -5.88
N ARG A 308 -12.70 -7.57 -4.63
CA ARG A 308 -14.11 -7.84 -4.30
C ARG A 308 -15.00 -6.67 -4.68
N ASP A 309 -14.58 -5.45 -4.39
CA ASP A 309 -15.34 -4.24 -4.70
C ASP A 309 -15.48 -4.05 -6.22
N ILE A 310 -14.40 -4.26 -6.98
CA ILE A 310 -14.46 -4.31 -8.46
C ILE A 310 -15.45 -5.37 -8.91
N GLY A 311 -15.35 -6.60 -8.39
CA GLY A 311 -16.26 -7.70 -8.74
C GLY A 311 -17.73 -7.41 -8.39
N GLY A 312 -17.98 -6.76 -7.25
CA GLY A 312 -19.32 -6.37 -6.81
C GLY A 312 -19.99 -5.37 -7.76
N ALA A 313 -19.24 -4.33 -8.18
CA ALA A 313 -19.73 -3.33 -9.13
C ALA A 313 -20.20 -3.96 -10.46
N LEU A 314 -19.50 -4.99 -10.93
CA LEU A 314 -19.85 -5.71 -12.17
C LEU A 314 -21.15 -6.52 -12.01
N LEU A 315 -21.32 -7.20 -10.88
CA LEU A 315 -22.47 -8.08 -10.64
C LEU A 315 -23.77 -7.30 -10.48
N ASP A 316 -23.72 -6.13 -9.87
CA ASP A 316 -24.89 -5.25 -9.70
C ASP A 316 -25.41 -4.72 -11.05
N GLU A 317 -24.53 -4.53 -12.03
CA GLU A 317 -24.95 -4.18 -13.38
C GLU A 317 -25.62 -5.35 -14.12
N VAL A 318 -25.05 -6.56 -14.06
CA VAL A 318 -25.67 -7.74 -14.69
C VAL A 318 -27.09 -7.98 -14.16
N ARG A 319 -27.32 -7.67 -12.87
CA ARG A 319 -28.63 -7.73 -12.24
C ARG A 319 -29.55 -6.59 -12.69
N THR A 320 -29.08 -5.35 -12.72
CA THR A 320 -29.90 -4.19 -13.10
C THR A 320 -30.20 -4.12 -14.61
N GLY A 321 -29.27 -4.56 -15.48
CA GLY A 321 -29.46 -4.62 -16.93
C GLY A 321 -30.44 -5.71 -17.40
N LYS A 322 -30.59 -6.82 -16.64
CA LYS A 322 -31.64 -7.82 -16.90
C LYS A 322 -33.03 -7.31 -16.55
N ASN A 323 -33.15 -6.50 -15.50
CA ASN A 323 -34.43 -5.95 -15.07
C ASN A 323 -34.96 -4.85 -16.01
N SER A 324 -34.08 -4.04 -16.62
CA SER A 324 -34.48 -3.04 -17.61
C SER A 324 -34.97 -3.64 -18.94
N MET A 325 -34.46 -4.81 -19.33
CA MET A 325 -34.94 -5.54 -20.53
C MET A 325 -36.26 -6.29 -20.30
N SER A 326 -36.63 -6.61 -19.06
CA SER A 326 -37.91 -7.28 -18.76
C SER A 326 -39.13 -6.35 -18.69
N GLY A 327 -38.92 -5.02 -18.73
CA GLY A 327 -39.97 -4.01 -18.63
C GLY A 327 -40.66 -3.64 -19.95
N VAL A 328 -40.12 -4.05 -21.10
CA VAL A 328 -40.74 -3.80 -22.41
C VAL A 328 -41.68 -4.96 -22.74
N LYS A 329 -42.81 -5.02 -22.03
CA LYS A 329 -43.97 -5.76 -22.54
C LYS A 329 -44.69 -4.89 -23.57
N THR A 330 -44.63 -5.35 -24.80
CA THR A 330 -45.40 -4.86 -25.95
C THR A 330 -46.89 -4.79 -25.62
N SER A 331 -47.43 -3.57 -25.58
CA SER A 331 -48.87 -3.35 -25.72
C SER A 331 -49.19 -3.26 -27.22
N ASN A 332 -49.68 -4.37 -27.77
CA ASN A 332 -50.56 -4.35 -28.94
C ASN A 332 -51.99 -4.55 -28.43
#